data_AF-A0A6G3WKP1-F1
#
_entry.id   AF-A0A6G3WKP1-F1
#
_cell.length_a   1.000
_cell.length_b   1.000
_cell.length_c   1.000
_cell.angle_alpha   90.00
_cell.angle_beta   90.00
_cell.angle_gamma   90.00
#
_symmetry.space_group_name_H-M   'P 1'
#
loop_
_entity.id
_entity.type
_entity.pdbx_description
1 polymer ?
#
loop_
_entity_poly.entity_id
_entity_poly.type
_entity_poly.pdbx_seq_one_letter_code
_entity_poly.pdbx_strand_id
1 'polypeptide(L)'
;MQAAERGHTRWGIVLPFLALPVVVLGVLIIGLFLRAWSDDDGARDGTRAGAAATVPCTEALAFGAAERPANARAHDCTVQRGIDTSYSAVLRMPREDVRDWLRETYPNGPEARTGGGACGALCLDVTHENGLPGTAEAHVVQVRVEYENAETAVVRFSAFTM
;
A
#
# COMPACT_ATOMS: atom_id res chain seq x y z
N MET A 1 53.28 -20.16 -60.39
CA MET A 1 52.47 -21.21 -59.72
C MET A 1 52.45 -20.90 -58.23
N GLN A 2 51.33 -21.20 -57.56
CA GLN A 2 51.03 -21.08 -56.11
C GLN A 2 50.53 -19.68 -55.69
N ALA A 3 49.21 -19.39 -55.71
CA ALA A 3 48.06 -19.90 -54.93
C ALA A 3 47.71 -18.92 -53.79
N ALA A 4 46.60 -18.21 -53.97
CA ALA A 4 46.02 -17.33 -52.97
C ALA A 4 45.14 -18.16 -52.01
N GLU A 5 45.48 -18.20 -50.73
CA GLU A 5 44.62 -18.76 -49.69
C GLU A 5 43.88 -17.63 -48.95
N ARG A 6 42.59 -17.47 -49.28
CA ARG A 6 41.63 -16.68 -48.52
C ARG A 6 41.30 -17.41 -47.22
N GLY A 7 41.91 -16.99 -46.11
CA GLY A 7 41.54 -17.44 -44.77
C GLY A 7 40.09 -17.07 -44.44
N HIS A 8 39.20 -18.05 -44.47
CA HIS A 8 37.83 -17.92 -43.98
C HIS A 8 37.82 -17.92 -42.46
N THR A 9 37.70 -16.76 -41.85
CA THR A 9 37.54 -16.62 -40.40
C THR A 9 36.17 -17.17 -40.01
N ARG A 10 36.15 -18.31 -39.31
CA ARG A 10 34.96 -19.02 -38.82
C ARG A 10 34.26 -18.19 -37.72
N TRP A 11 33.54 -17.15 -38.13
CA TRP A 11 32.72 -16.28 -37.27
C TRP A 11 31.31 -16.85 -36.97
N GLY A 12 31.05 -18.12 -37.28
CA GLY A 12 29.73 -18.74 -37.14
C GLY A 12 29.44 -19.47 -35.82
N ILE A 13 30.45 -19.69 -34.97
CA ILE A 13 30.33 -20.60 -33.81
C ILE A 13 30.33 -19.88 -32.44
N VAL A 14 30.81 -18.63 -32.38
CA VAL A 14 30.97 -17.90 -31.10
C VAL A 14 29.69 -17.17 -30.66
N LEU A 15 28.80 -16.87 -31.59
CA LEU A 15 27.55 -16.13 -31.34
C LEU A 15 26.51 -16.83 -30.43
N PRO A 16 26.26 -18.15 -30.48
CA PRO A 16 25.24 -18.77 -29.62
C PRO A 16 25.64 -18.90 -28.15
N PHE A 17 26.94 -19.01 -27.83
CA PHE A 17 27.40 -19.19 -26.45
C PHE A 17 27.35 -17.90 -25.61
N LEU A 18 27.42 -16.73 -26.25
CA LEU A 18 27.28 -15.42 -25.58
C LEU A 18 25.82 -14.96 -25.45
N ALA A 19 24.92 -15.43 -26.32
CA ALA A 19 23.50 -15.10 -26.24
C ALA A 19 22.78 -15.85 -25.10
N LEU A 20 23.20 -17.08 -24.80
CA LEU A 20 22.58 -17.92 -23.78
C LEU A 20 22.57 -17.30 -22.36
N PRO A 21 23.70 -16.78 -21.81
CA PRO A 21 23.67 -16.16 -20.48
C PRO A 21 22.83 -14.89 -20.45
N VAL A 22 22.80 -14.11 -21.53
CA VAL A 22 22.00 -12.87 -21.61
C VAL A 22 20.50 -13.18 -21.62
N VAL A 23 20.07 -14.21 -22.35
CA VAL A 23 18.66 -14.63 -22.37
C VAL A 23 18.23 -15.18 -21.01
N VAL A 24 19.07 -16.01 -20.36
CA VAL A 24 18.78 -16.54 -19.01
C VAL A 24 18.69 -15.42 -17.98
N LEU A 25 19.61 -14.44 -18.02
CA LEU A 25 19.53 -13.26 -17.15
C LEU A 25 18.27 -12.44 -17.42
N GLY A 26 17.92 -12.26 -18.69
CA GLY A 26 16.71 -11.55 -19.10
C GLY A 26 15.44 -12.21 -18.55
N VAL A 27 15.33 -13.53 -18.67
CA VAL A 27 14.19 -14.30 -18.13
C VAL A 27 14.15 -14.24 -16.60
N LEU A 28 15.30 -14.33 -15.92
CA LEU A 28 15.37 -14.20 -14.47
C LEU A 28 14.96 -12.81 -13.99
N ILE A 29 15.43 -11.76 -14.66
CA ILE A 29 15.07 -10.38 -14.33
C ILE A 29 13.58 -10.14 -14.59
N ILE A 30 13.03 -10.59 -15.72
CA ILE A 30 11.60 -10.44 -16.03
C ILE A 30 10.74 -11.25 -15.05
N GLY A 31 11.14 -12.47 -14.68
CA GLY A 31 10.41 -13.29 -13.70
C GLY A 31 10.45 -12.71 -12.30
N LEU A 32 11.61 -12.20 -11.86
CA LEU A 32 11.76 -11.53 -10.56
C LEU A 32 11.02 -10.18 -10.55
N PHE A 33 11.01 -9.50 -11.69
CA PHE A 33 10.22 -8.31 -11.90
C PHE A 33 8.76 -8.70 -11.73
N LEU A 34 8.15 -9.46 -12.65
CA LEU A 34 6.76 -9.91 -12.55
C LEU A 34 6.36 -10.42 -11.16
N ARG A 35 7.22 -11.20 -10.47
CA ARG A 35 6.96 -11.61 -9.08
C ARG A 35 6.82 -10.44 -8.09
N ALA A 36 7.68 -9.44 -8.17
CA ALA A 36 7.59 -8.23 -7.34
C ALA A 36 6.34 -7.36 -7.64
N TRP A 37 5.79 -7.41 -8.86
CA TRP A 37 4.49 -6.78 -9.17
C TRP A 37 3.30 -7.72 -8.89
N SER A 38 3.52 -9.03 -8.80
CA SER A 38 2.47 -10.05 -8.57
C SER A 38 2.33 -10.48 -7.10
N ASP A 39 3.19 -10.01 -6.20
CA ASP A 39 3.06 -10.27 -4.75
C ASP A 39 1.84 -9.55 -4.10
N ASP A 40 1.00 -8.87 -4.90
CA ASP A 40 -0.30 -8.31 -4.47
C ASP A 40 -1.46 -9.34 -4.43
N ASP A 41 -1.32 -10.53 -5.04
CA ASP A 41 -2.43 -11.53 -5.13
C ASP A 41 -2.24 -12.79 -4.23
N GLY A 42 -1.32 -12.75 -3.27
CA GLY A 42 -0.95 -13.90 -2.45
C GLY A 42 -1.41 -13.82 -0.99
N ALA A 43 -2.70 -14.05 -0.74
CA ALA A 43 -3.26 -14.33 0.58
C ALA A 43 -2.40 -15.34 1.37
N ARG A 44 -1.58 -14.85 2.31
CA ARG A 44 -0.85 -15.69 3.26
C ARG A 44 -1.75 -16.00 4.46
N ASP A 45 -2.27 -17.22 4.43
CA ASP A 45 -2.71 -18.07 5.54
C ASP A 45 -2.45 -17.48 6.95
N GLY A 46 -3.53 -16.97 7.54
CA GLY A 46 -3.58 -16.27 8.83
C GLY A 46 -3.67 -17.19 10.03
N THR A 47 -2.70 -18.08 10.23
CA THR A 47 -2.68 -19.04 11.35
C THR A 47 -1.67 -18.75 12.46
N ARG A 48 -1.15 -17.52 12.57
CA ARG A 48 -0.46 -17.06 13.79
C ARG A 48 -1.33 -16.05 14.52
N ALA A 49 -1.60 -16.29 15.81
CA ALA A 49 -2.15 -15.27 16.69
C ALA A 49 -1.27 -14.01 16.60
N GLY A 50 -1.87 -12.87 16.24
CA GLY A 50 -1.17 -11.61 15.98
C GLY A 50 -0.72 -11.37 14.53
N ALA A 51 -0.94 -12.28 13.58
CA ALA A 51 -0.78 -11.95 12.16
C ALA A 51 -1.97 -11.12 11.66
N ALA A 52 -1.71 -10.06 10.91
CA ALA A 52 -2.75 -9.27 10.27
C ALA A 52 -3.44 -10.12 9.17
N ALA A 53 -4.76 -10.21 9.22
CA ALA A 53 -5.58 -10.90 8.22
C ALA A 53 -6.23 -9.88 7.29
N THR A 54 -6.28 -10.17 5.99
CA THR A 54 -6.96 -9.31 5.01
C THR A 54 -8.48 -9.33 5.24
N VAL A 55 -9.10 -8.15 5.20
CA VAL A 55 -10.55 -7.95 5.36
C VAL A 55 -11.11 -7.01 4.30
N PRO A 56 -12.43 -6.98 4.06
CA PRO A 56 -13.04 -5.95 3.23
C PRO A 56 -12.73 -4.55 3.76
N CYS A 57 -12.32 -3.63 2.88
CA CYS A 57 -12.02 -2.25 3.29
C CYS A 57 -13.22 -1.50 3.89
N THR A 58 -14.44 -1.87 3.49
CA THR A 58 -15.66 -1.34 4.10
C THR A 58 -15.78 -1.73 5.57
N GLU A 59 -15.38 -2.96 5.92
CA GLU A 59 -15.34 -3.41 7.32
C GLU A 59 -14.26 -2.66 8.11
N ALA A 60 -13.05 -2.55 7.55
CA ALA A 60 -11.94 -1.88 8.23
C ALA A 60 -12.21 -0.40 8.54
N LEU A 61 -12.86 0.32 7.62
CA LEU A 61 -13.23 1.72 7.83
C LEU A 61 -14.41 1.85 8.81
N ALA A 62 -15.43 0.99 8.68
CA ALA A 62 -16.60 1.02 9.56
C ALA A 62 -16.24 0.82 11.04
N PHE A 63 -15.19 0.03 11.32
CA PHE A 63 -14.69 -0.17 12.68
C PHE A 63 -14.36 1.16 13.40
N GLY A 64 -13.85 2.16 12.68
CA GLY A 64 -13.61 3.51 13.20
C GLY A 64 -14.66 4.54 12.80
N ALA A 65 -15.89 4.10 12.48
CA ALA A 65 -16.99 4.93 11.98
C ALA A 65 -16.65 5.78 10.74
N ALA A 66 -15.76 5.27 9.89
CA ALA A 66 -15.42 5.90 8.62
C ALA A 66 -16.07 5.16 7.44
N GLU A 67 -16.38 5.92 6.40
CA GLU A 67 -16.78 5.38 5.10
C GLU A 67 -15.73 5.73 4.05
N ARG A 68 -15.69 4.93 2.98
CA ARG A 68 -14.78 5.18 1.86
C ARG A 68 -15.26 6.42 1.09
N PRO A 69 -14.42 7.45 0.89
CA PRO A 69 -14.76 8.59 0.04
C PRO A 69 -15.10 8.14 -1.39
N ALA A 70 -16.04 8.82 -2.06
CA ALA A 70 -16.48 8.46 -3.41
C ALA A 70 -15.32 8.44 -4.42
N ASN A 71 -14.40 9.40 -4.32
CA ASN A 71 -13.24 9.53 -5.21
C ASN A 71 -11.99 8.77 -4.71
N ALA A 72 -12.15 7.88 -3.72
CA ALA A 72 -11.03 7.17 -3.11
C ALA A 72 -10.97 5.69 -3.50
N ARG A 73 -9.75 5.18 -3.66
CA ARG A 73 -9.46 3.76 -3.76
C ARG A 73 -8.88 3.25 -2.45
N ALA A 74 -9.55 2.31 -1.82
CA ALA A 74 -9.07 1.65 -0.60
C ALA A 74 -8.40 0.31 -0.94
N HIS A 75 -7.28 0.03 -0.28
CA HIS A 75 -6.47 -1.19 -0.42
C HIS A 75 -5.73 -1.47 0.90
N ASP A 76 -5.02 -2.59 0.98
CA ASP A 76 -4.22 -3.02 2.14
C ASP A 76 -5.03 -3.03 3.45
N CYS A 77 -6.26 -3.51 3.36
CA CYS A 77 -7.22 -3.52 4.45
C CYS A 77 -7.02 -4.77 5.29
N THR A 78 -6.64 -4.59 6.55
CA THR A 78 -6.29 -5.70 7.44
C THR A 78 -6.91 -5.55 8.82
N VAL A 79 -7.06 -6.68 9.50
CA VAL A 79 -7.39 -6.77 10.92
C VAL A 79 -6.31 -7.56 11.64
N GLN A 80 -5.86 -7.04 12.78
CA GLN A 80 -5.05 -7.76 13.74
C GLN A 80 -5.88 -7.95 15.01
N ARG A 81 -6.02 -9.21 15.45
CA ARG A 81 -6.77 -9.57 16.66
C ARG A 81 -5.83 -10.20 17.69
N GLY A 82 -5.99 -9.80 18.95
CA GLY A 82 -5.20 -10.27 20.09
C GLY A 82 -5.81 -9.83 21.41
N ILE A 83 -5.02 -9.15 22.26
CA ILE A 83 -5.55 -8.41 23.42
C ILE A 83 -6.40 -7.26 22.90
N ASP A 84 -5.85 -6.51 21.94
CA ASP A 84 -6.54 -5.46 21.22
C ASP A 84 -6.95 -5.94 19.82
N THR A 85 -8.00 -5.32 19.30
CA THR A 85 -8.38 -5.41 17.90
C THR A 85 -7.95 -4.13 17.19
N SER A 86 -7.21 -4.27 16.10
CA SER A 86 -6.74 -3.17 15.27
C SER A 86 -7.11 -3.42 13.82
N TYR A 87 -7.77 -2.45 13.20
CA TYR A 87 -8.08 -2.42 11.77
C TYR A 87 -7.24 -1.35 11.09
N SER A 88 -6.74 -1.67 9.91
CA SER A 88 -5.98 -0.73 9.08
C SER A 88 -6.53 -0.68 7.66
N ALA A 89 -6.40 0.47 7.01
CA ALA A 89 -6.68 0.63 5.58
C ALA A 89 -5.77 1.71 4.97
N VAL A 90 -5.48 1.58 3.67
CA VAL A 90 -4.79 2.61 2.89
C VAL A 90 -5.74 3.13 1.83
N LEU A 91 -5.98 4.45 1.82
CA LEU A 91 -6.79 5.12 0.80
C LEU A 91 -5.92 6.00 -0.08
N ARG A 92 -6.11 5.92 -1.40
CA ARG A 92 -5.62 6.91 -2.35
C ARG A 92 -6.78 7.76 -2.82
N MET A 93 -6.67 9.07 -2.67
CA MET A 93 -7.74 10.02 -3.00
C MET A 93 -7.18 11.38 -3.42
N PRO A 94 -7.98 12.25 -4.06
CA PRO A 94 -7.59 13.63 -4.34
C PRO A 94 -7.18 14.35 -3.05
N ARG A 95 -6.08 15.09 -3.11
CA ARG A 95 -5.51 15.82 -1.97
C ARG A 95 -6.48 16.86 -1.41
N GLU A 96 -7.22 17.51 -2.28
CA GLU A 96 -8.22 18.53 -1.92
C GLU A 96 -9.38 17.93 -1.12
N ASP A 97 -9.78 16.70 -1.42
CA ASP A 97 -10.91 16.02 -0.77
C ASP A 97 -10.59 15.56 0.67
N VAL A 98 -9.31 15.41 1.04
CA VAL A 98 -8.91 14.79 2.31
C VAL A 98 -9.48 15.53 3.53
N ARG A 99 -9.37 16.87 3.55
CA ARG A 99 -9.79 17.64 4.72
C ARG A 99 -11.31 17.66 4.88
N ASP A 100 -12.03 17.69 3.77
CA ASP A 100 -13.48 17.70 3.78
C ASP A 100 -14.02 16.34 4.22
N TRP A 101 -13.44 15.24 3.71
CA TRP A 101 -13.74 13.89 4.18
C TRP A 101 -13.49 13.72 5.69
N LEU A 102 -12.36 14.21 6.21
CA LEU A 102 -12.08 14.13 7.66
C LEU A 102 -13.10 14.91 8.50
N ARG A 103 -13.51 16.10 8.05
CA ARG A 103 -14.53 16.91 8.74
C ARG A 103 -15.91 16.29 8.67
N GLU A 104 -16.26 15.66 7.55
CA GLU A 104 -17.54 14.96 7.39
C GLU A 104 -17.59 13.69 8.22
N THR A 105 -16.48 12.93 8.26
CA THR A 105 -16.38 11.67 9.02
C THR A 105 -16.37 11.92 10.53
N TYR A 106 -15.65 12.94 10.98
CA TYR A 106 -15.47 13.27 12.40
C TYR A 106 -15.88 14.71 12.69
N PRO A 107 -17.19 15.05 12.59
CA PRO A 107 -17.65 16.44 12.70
C PRO A 107 -17.45 17.03 14.09
N ASN A 108 -17.42 16.19 15.13
CA ASN A 108 -17.16 16.59 16.51
C ASN A 108 -15.70 16.35 16.93
N GLY A 109 -14.87 15.82 16.03
CA GLY A 109 -13.47 15.51 16.28
C GLY A 109 -12.57 16.76 16.29
N PRO A 110 -11.31 16.62 16.70
CA PRO A 110 -10.34 17.70 16.60
C PRO A 110 -10.05 18.06 15.13
N GLU A 111 -9.53 19.26 14.89
CA GLU A 111 -9.08 19.61 13.54
C GLU A 111 -7.83 18.80 13.12
N ALA A 112 -7.80 18.39 11.86
CA ALA A 112 -6.65 17.73 11.27
C ALA A 112 -5.42 18.66 11.27
N ARG A 113 -4.39 18.24 12.01
CA ARG A 113 -3.15 19.00 12.23
C ARG A 113 -2.23 18.84 11.02
N THR A 114 -1.65 19.95 10.59
CA THR A 114 -0.54 19.92 9.63
C THR A 114 0.75 19.63 10.38
N GLY A 115 1.60 18.76 9.84
CA GLY A 115 2.87 18.42 10.49
C GLY A 115 3.98 18.06 9.51
N GLY A 116 5.06 17.56 10.09
CA GLY A 116 6.15 16.87 9.41
C GLY A 116 6.63 15.71 10.27
N GLY A 117 7.49 14.84 9.75
CA GLY A 117 7.94 13.64 10.46
C GLY A 117 6.79 12.64 10.66
N ALA A 118 6.55 12.22 11.91
CA ALA A 118 5.58 11.16 12.26
C ALA A 118 4.10 11.48 11.93
N CYS A 119 3.76 12.75 11.71
CA CYS A 119 2.42 13.18 11.29
C CYS A 119 2.21 13.10 9.77
N GLY A 120 3.28 12.93 8.98
CA GLY A 120 3.21 13.14 7.53
C GLY A 120 2.85 14.59 7.21
N ALA A 121 2.05 14.80 6.17
CA ALA A 121 1.54 16.10 5.77
C ALA A 121 0.31 16.54 6.60
N LEU A 122 -0.58 15.60 6.93
CA LEU A 122 -1.71 15.81 7.85
C LEU A 122 -1.87 14.63 8.79
N CYS A 123 -2.26 14.91 10.03
CA CYS A 123 -2.65 13.89 10.98
C CYS A 123 -3.92 14.26 11.74
N LEU A 124 -4.70 13.24 12.04
CA LEU A 124 -5.87 13.32 12.90
C LEU A 124 -5.81 12.16 13.90
N ASP A 125 -6.12 12.44 15.16
CA ASP A 125 -6.26 11.44 16.21
C ASP A 125 -7.61 11.69 16.91
N VAL A 126 -8.53 10.74 16.76
CA VAL A 126 -9.89 10.84 17.32
C VAL A 126 -10.09 9.72 18.32
N THR A 127 -10.67 10.03 19.47
CA THR A 127 -10.99 9.12 20.57
C THR A 127 -12.43 9.36 21.01
N HIS A 128 -12.99 8.45 21.80
CA HIS A 128 -14.34 8.62 22.36
C HIS A 128 -14.51 9.94 23.13
N GLU A 129 -13.47 10.39 23.82
CA GLU A 129 -13.48 11.60 24.65
C GLU A 129 -13.44 12.89 23.82
N ASN A 130 -12.97 12.82 22.56
CA ASN A 130 -12.66 14.00 21.76
C ASN A 130 -13.48 14.10 20.45
N GLY A 131 -14.47 13.23 20.25
CA GLY A 131 -15.42 13.36 19.14
C GLY A 131 -15.57 12.14 18.25
N LEU A 132 -15.06 10.96 18.64
CA LEU A 132 -15.35 9.72 17.91
C LEU A 132 -16.85 9.37 18.04
N PRO A 133 -17.55 9.06 16.94
CA PRO A 133 -18.95 8.67 16.99
C PRO A 133 -19.16 7.42 17.86
N GLY A 134 -20.20 7.39 18.69
CA GLY A 134 -20.53 6.22 19.51
C GLY A 134 -20.99 4.98 18.71
N THR A 135 -21.09 5.10 17.39
CA THR A 135 -21.27 3.98 16.46
C THR A 135 -19.95 3.28 16.11
N ALA A 136 -18.80 3.88 16.43
CA ALA A 136 -17.50 3.26 16.22
C ALA A 136 -17.28 2.13 17.23
N GLU A 137 -16.69 1.03 16.76
CA GLU A 137 -16.23 -0.06 17.62
C GLU A 137 -14.81 0.21 18.15
N ALA A 138 -14.03 1.03 17.45
CA ALA A 138 -12.70 1.45 17.87
C ALA A 138 -12.75 2.40 19.07
N HIS A 139 -11.76 2.29 19.97
CA HIS A 139 -11.57 3.29 21.03
C HIS A 139 -10.84 4.53 20.50
N VAL A 140 -9.89 4.32 19.58
CA VAL A 140 -9.08 5.36 18.94
C VAL A 140 -9.03 5.15 17.42
N VAL A 141 -9.11 6.24 16.69
CA VAL A 141 -8.81 6.34 15.25
C VAL A 141 -7.63 7.25 15.04
N GLN A 142 -6.65 6.78 14.26
CA GLN A 142 -5.52 7.56 13.79
C GLN A 142 -5.55 7.62 12.28
N VAL A 143 -5.49 8.83 11.76
CA VAL A 143 -5.30 9.10 10.34
C VAL A 143 -3.97 9.80 10.13
N ARG A 144 -3.19 9.31 9.18
CA ARG A 144 -1.94 9.90 8.72
C ARG A 144 -2.01 10.08 7.21
N VAL A 145 -1.63 11.25 6.72
CA VAL A 145 -1.74 11.61 5.31
C VAL A 145 -0.37 11.97 4.78
N GLU A 146 -0.02 11.38 3.66
CA GLU A 146 1.17 11.69 2.87
C GLU A 146 0.71 12.20 1.50
N TYR A 147 1.29 13.30 1.01
CA TYR A 147 1.02 13.76 -0.35
C TYR A 147 1.97 13.05 -1.29
N GLU A 148 1.43 12.21 -2.17
CA GLU A 148 2.20 11.50 -3.19
C GLU A 148 2.67 12.49 -4.27
N ASN A 149 1.80 13.43 -4.62
CA ASN A 149 2.08 14.51 -5.57
C ASN A 149 1.15 15.73 -5.33
N ALA A 150 1.03 16.63 -6.31
CA ALA A 150 0.19 17.82 -6.20
C ALA A 150 -1.31 17.51 -6.10
N GLU A 151 -1.75 16.39 -6.68
CA GLU A 151 -3.15 16.00 -6.86
C GLU A 151 -3.57 14.85 -5.95
N THR A 152 -2.65 13.92 -5.64
CA THR A 152 -2.96 12.67 -4.92
C THR A 152 -2.42 12.67 -3.50
N ALA A 153 -3.26 12.25 -2.56
CA ALA A 153 -2.90 11.93 -1.19
C ALA A 153 -3.04 10.42 -0.91
N VAL A 154 -2.12 9.90 -0.12
CA VAL A 154 -2.18 8.57 0.50
C VAL A 154 -2.56 8.76 1.96
N VAL A 155 -3.70 8.19 2.34
CA VAL A 155 -4.26 8.23 3.68
C VAL A 155 -4.09 6.86 4.32
N ARG A 156 -3.32 6.79 5.40
CA ARG A 156 -3.20 5.61 6.26
C ARG A 156 -4.18 5.76 7.41
N PHE A 157 -5.16 4.88 7.43
CA PHE A 157 -6.19 4.79 8.45
C PHE A 157 -5.87 3.63 9.40
N SER A 158 -5.97 3.88 10.70
CA SER A 158 -5.83 2.88 11.75
C SER A 158 -6.88 3.11 12.82
N ALA A 159 -7.57 2.06 13.24
CA ALA A 159 -8.62 2.11 14.24
C ALA A 159 -8.49 0.92 15.19
N PHE A 160 -8.40 1.16 16.50
CA PHE A 160 -8.07 0.09 17.45
C PHE A 160 -8.74 0.25 18.82
N THR A 161 -8.85 -0.87 19.55
CA THR A 161 -9.25 -0.94 20.96
C THR A 161 -8.05 -0.77 21.89
N MET A 162 -8.29 -0.52 23.18
CA MET A 162 -7.28 -0.46 24.25
C MET A 162 -7.64 -1.39 25.40
#